data_AF-M5T9R9-F1
#
_entry.id   AF-M5T9R9-F1
#
_cell.length_a   1.000
_cell.length_b   1.000
_cell.length_c   1.000
_cell.angle_alpha   90.00
_cell.angle_beta   90.00
_cell.angle_gamma   90.00
#
_symmetry.space_group_name_H-M   'P 1'
#
loop_
_entity.id
_entity.type
_entity.pdbx_description
1 polymer ?
#
loop_
_entity_poly.entity_id
_entity_poly.type
_entity_poly.pdbx_seq_one_letter_code
_entity_poly.pdbx_strand_id
1 'polypeptide(L)'
;MSESASPSGDSPPQSADANPADASSGDAKSNAGSTAEKQVSSEKSSEPAGPNRRQELEHRLKDARTDREAYLELGAIYRAENRPMHAAKILKQGHEVFPDDAVMLWELEEAQLARSIQQLAEMQAIVAKMKSPLADQDLERSTADWANCRIKVCRARLARDPSLHHLRLVLGEALHDLEQHEDAIKALEPLMTNDTHSSAAALLIGRCHLILGRDIEAMRWLRMASLRRSVTSPAKVRVAALKLLVDLADRHGLTATLEQYQTTLNSVLEAAKQHQASPATPSASTS
;
A
#
# COMPACT_ATOMS: atom_id res chain seq x y z
N MET A 1 17.77 41.33 -32.84
CA MET A 1 16.97 40.43 -33.70
C MET A 1 17.29 39.03 -33.22
N SER A 2 16.52 38.52 -32.26
CA SER A 2 15.39 37.58 -32.51
C SER A 2 15.96 36.16 -32.62
N GLU A 3 15.61 35.14 -31.85
CA GLU A 3 14.42 34.85 -31.04
C GLU A 3 14.75 33.83 -29.93
N SER A 4 14.08 34.04 -28.80
CA SER A 4 13.87 33.11 -27.69
C SER A 4 12.80 32.07 -28.03
N ALA A 5 13.00 30.79 -27.67
CA ALA A 5 11.93 29.80 -27.68
C ALA A 5 12.00 28.91 -26.41
N SER A 6 11.00 29.11 -25.55
CA SER A 6 10.62 28.23 -24.43
C SER A 6 9.88 26.98 -24.94
N PRO A 7 9.73 25.95 -24.09
CA PRO A 7 8.44 25.27 -24.02
C PRO A 7 7.95 25.06 -22.57
N SER A 8 6.78 25.65 -22.28
CA SER A 8 5.69 25.07 -21.46
C SER A 8 5.40 23.65 -21.94
N GLY A 9 5.10 22.62 -21.14
CA GLY A 9 4.34 22.57 -19.89
C GLY A 9 3.22 21.56 -20.13
N ASP A 10 3.26 20.39 -19.47
CA ASP A 10 2.06 19.59 -19.21
C ASP A 10 2.34 18.54 -18.13
N SER A 11 1.70 18.72 -16.97
CA SER A 11 1.68 17.80 -15.84
C SER A 11 0.25 17.29 -15.66
N PRO A 12 0.00 15.98 -15.51
CA PRO A 12 -1.28 15.50 -15.02
C PRO A 12 -1.30 15.41 -13.48
N PRO A 13 -2.50 15.42 -12.87
CA PRO A 13 -2.70 15.88 -11.50
C PRO A 13 -2.45 14.83 -10.43
N GLN A 14 -1.99 15.33 -9.28
CA GLN A 14 -2.01 14.67 -7.98
C GLN A 14 -3.43 14.72 -7.36
N SER A 15 -3.92 13.57 -6.91
CA SER A 15 -4.90 13.41 -5.83
C SER A 15 -4.90 11.93 -5.43
N ALA A 16 -5.28 11.50 -4.24
CA ALA A 16 -5.31 12.04 -2.90
C ALA A 16 -5.54 10.80 -1.99
N ASP A 17 -5.15 10.91 -0.73
CA ASP A 17 -5.34 9.93 0.32
C ASP A 17 -6.76 9.35 0.40
N ALA A 18 -6.87 8.04 0.65
CA ALA A 18 -7.86 7.50 1.59
C ALA A 18 -7.60 6.02 1.90
N ASN A 19 -7.23 5.74 3.15
CA ASN A 19 -7.62 4.54 3.89
C ASN A 19 -7.52 4.89 5.39
N PRO A 20 -8.16 4.18 6.34
CA PRO A 20 -9.12 3.08 6.20
C PRO A 20 -10.36 3.24 7.11
N ALA A 21 -11.40 2.43 6.89
CA ALA A 21 -12.51 2.29 7.84
C ALA A 21 -12.57 0.85 8.38
N ASP A 22 -12.30 0.78 9.68
CA ASP A 22 -12.57 -0.28 10.62
C ASP A 22 -14.09 -0.40 10.83
N ALA A 23 -14.64 -1.62 10.82
CA ALA A 23 -16.04 -1.87 11.14
C ALA A 23 -16.18 -3.22 11.85
N SER A 24 -16.17 -3.17 13.17
CA SER A 24 -16.66 -4.21 14.07
C SER A 24 -18.13 -3.98 14.42
N SER A 25 -18.88 -5.09 14.44
CA SER A 25 -20.05 -5.40 15.28
C SER A 25 -21.34 -4.57 15.17
N GLY A 26 -22.47 -5.27 15.01
CA GLY A 26 -23.79 -4.68 15.24
C GLY A 26 -24.96 -5.56 14.81
N ASP A 27 -25.44 -6.35 15.77
CA ASP A 27 -26.59 -7.26 15.79
C ASP A 27 -27.84 -6.97 14.96
N ALA A 28 -28.39 -8.08 14.45
CA ALA A 28 -29.73 -8.20 13.89
C ALA A 28 -30.80 -8.31 15.00
N LYS A 29 -31.91 -7.58 14.84
CA LYS A 29 -33.26 -7.97 15.31
C LYS A 29 -34.36 -7.11 14.66
N SER A 30 -35.20 -7.78 13.87
CA SER A 30 -36.67 -7.67 13.71
C SER A 30 -37.40 -6.36 14.09
N ASN A 31 -38.27 -5.84 13.22
CA ASN A 31 -39.71 -6.19 13.18
C ASN A 31 -40.48 -5.41 12.07
N ALA A 32 -41.64 -5.93 11.70
CA ALA A 32 -42.42 -5.71 10.48
C ALA A 32 -43.51 -4.61 10.50
N GLY A 33 -44.05 -4.30 9.31
CA GLY A 33 -45.32 -3.58 9.04
C GLY A 33 -45.23 -2.66 7.81
N SER A 34 -45.56 -3.11 6.59
CA SER A 34 -46.86 -2.95 5.86
C SER A 34 -47.34 -1.48 5.81
N THR A 35 -47.56 -0.80 4.67
CA THR A 35 -48.43 -1.14 3.54
C THR A 35 -48.18 -0.22 2.32
N ALA A 36 -48.26 -0.84 1.13
CA ALA A 36 -48.69 -0.38 -0.20
C ALA A 36 -48.87 1.12 -0.52
N GLU A 37 -48.21 1.56 -1.60
CA GLU A 37 -48.79 2.39 -2.66
C GLU A 37 -48.12 2.08 -4.03
N LYS A 38 -48.88 2.27 -5.10
CA LYS A 38 -48.79 1.59 -6.41
C LYS A 38 -48.42 2.60 -7.51
N GLN A 39 -47.85 2.08 -8.61
CA GLN A 39 -47.57 2.72 -9.93
C GLN A 39 -46.33 3.65 -9.95
N VAL A 40 -45.39 3.59 -10.90
CA VAL A 40 -45.49 3.35 -12.35
C VAL A 40 -44.24 2.61 -12.86
N SER A 41 -44.49 1.70 -13.79
CA SER A 41 -43.59 1.03 -14.73
C SER A 41 -42.32 1.79 -15.15
N SER A 42 -41.16 1.19 -14.90
CA SER A 42 -40.06 1.18 -15.87
C SER A 42 -39.67 -0.28 -16.14
N GLU A 43 -40.22 -0.83 -17.22
CA GLU A 43 -39.71 -2.04 -17.84
C GLU A 43 -38.27 -1.75 -18.31
N LYS A 44 -37.28 -2.09 -17.46
CA LYS A 44 -35.98 -2.51 -17.98
C LYS A 44 -36.09 -4.00 -18.18
N SER A 45 -36.43 -4.35 -19.41
CA SER A 45 -36.28 -5.66 -20.01
C SER A 45 -35.01 -6.34 -19.47
N SER A 46 -35.21 -7.38 -18.66
CA SER A 46 -34.21 -8.41 -18.43
C SER A 46 -33.99 -9.11 -19.77
N GLU A 47 -33.04 -8.60 -20.54
CA GLU A 47 -32.51 -9.34 -21.68
C GLU A 47 -31.98 -10.69 -21.17
N PRO A 48 -32.19 -11.79 -21.91
CA PRO A 48 -31.62 -13.08 -21.55
C PRO A 48 -30.11 -12.91 -21.53
N ALA A 49 -29.49 -13.18 -20.38
CA ALA A 49 -28.06 -13.05 -20.19
C ALA A 49 -27.33 -13.82 -21.29
N GLY A 50 -26.78 -13.08 -22.26
CA GLY A 50 -25.76 -13.58 -23.16
C GLY A 50 -24.60 -14.15 -22.34
N PRO A 51 -23.69 -14.92 -22.97
CA PRO A 51 -22.49 -15.36 -22.27
C PRO A 51 -21.87 -14.17 -21.53
N ASN A 52 -21.76 -14.26 -20.20
CA ASN A 52 -21.13 -13.22 -19.39
C ASN A 52 -19.80 -12.88 -20.09
N ARG A 53 -19.52 -11.61 -20.38
CA ARG A 53 -18.36 -11.13 -21.17
C ARG A 53 -17.07 -11.95 -21.02
N ARG A 54 -16.78 -12.40 -19.79
CA ARG A 54 -15.73 -13.37 -19.45
C ARG A 54 -15.70 -14.63 -20.34
N GLN A 55 -16.83 -15.32 -20.50
CA GLN A 55 -16.98 -16.55 -21.30
C GLN A 55 -16.74 -16.29 -22.78
N GLU A 56 -17.19 -15.15 -23.31
CA GLU A 56 -16.90 -14.75 -24.69
C GLU A 56 -15.39 -14.59 -24.92
N LEU A 57 -14.71 -13.91 -23.99
CA LEU A 57 -13.26 -13.71 -24.04
C LEU A 57 -12.50 -15.03 -23.89
N GLU A 58 -12.95 -15.93 -23.02
CA GLU A 58 -12.38 -17.27 -22.87
C GLU A 58 -12.51 -18.11 -24.14
N HIS A 59 -13.66 -18.04 -24.85
CA HIS A 59 -13.82 -18.72 -26.14
C HIS A 59 -12.95 -18.07 -27.22
N ARG A 60 -12.96 -16.73 -27.29
CA ARG A 60 -12.15 -15.95 -28.23
C ARG A 60 -10.66 -16.25 -28.11
N LEU A 61 -10.14 -16.40 -26.89
CA LEU A 61 -8.73 -16.76 -26.66
C LEU A 61 -8.41 -18.23 -26.98
N LYS A 62 -9.41 -19.12 -27.00
CA LYS A 62 -9.19 -20.49 -27.51
C LYS A 62 -8.98 -20.50 -29.02
N ASP A 63 -9.74 -19.66 -29.73
CA ASP A 63 -9.69 -19.57 -31.20
C ASP A 63 -8.53 -18.67 -31.69
N ALA A 64 -8.29 -17.56 -30.99
CA ALA A 64 -7.31 -16.53 -31.34
C ALA A 64 -6.42 -16.19 -30.14
N ARG A 65 -5.32 -16.94 -30.00
CA ARG A 65 -4.32 -16.74 -28.92
C ARG A 65 -3.43 -15.51 -29.09
N THR A 66 -3.52 -14.81 -30.22
CA THR A 66 -2.76 -13.59 -30.50
C THR A 66 -3.55 -12.32 -30.17
N ASP A 67 -4.65 -12.44 -29.44
CA ASP A 67 -5.46 -11.31 -29.04
C ASP A 67 -4.99 -10.72 -27.70
N ARG A 68 -4.12 -9.71 -27.81
CA ARG A 68 -3.56 -8.99 -26.67
C ARG A 68 -4.65 -8.35 -25.78
N GLU A 69 -5.65 -7.71 -26.39
CA GLU A 69 -6.69 -6.98 -25.66
C GLU A 69 -7.57 -7.95 -24.88
N ALA A 70 -7.89 -9.11 -25.45
CA ALA A 70 -8.67 -10.13 -24.76
C ALA A 70 -7.98 -10.66 -23.49
N TYR A 71 -6.65 -10.82 -23.49
CA TYR A 71 -5.90 -11.19 -22.28
C TYR A 71 -5.98 -10.11 -21.20
N LEU A 72 -5.79 -8.84 -21.56
CA LEU A 72 -5.83 -7.72 -20.63
C LEU A 72 -7.24 -7.53 -20.05
N GLU A 73 -8.26 -7.56 -20.89
CA GLU A 73 -9.66 -7.41 -20.47
C GLU A 73 -10.09 -8.56 -19.57
N LEU A 74 -9.76 -9.81 -19.93
CA LEU A 74 -10.10 -10.98 -19.12
C LEU A 74 -9.35 -10.96 -17.78
N GLY A 75 -8.10 -10.51 -17.76
CA GLY A 75 -7.34 -10.27 -16.52
C GLY A 75 -8.00 -9.24 -15.62
N ALA A 76 -8.45 -8.12 -16.18
CA ALA A 76 -9.16 -7.06 -15.45
C ALA A 76 -10.49 -7.56 -14.87
N ILE A 77 -11.27 -8.34 -15.63
CA ILE A 77 -12.52 -8.95 -15.16
C ILE A 77 -12.25 -9.87 -13.96
N TYR A 78 -11.26 -10.77 -14.05
CA TYR A 78 -10.93 -11.66 -12.94
C TYR A 78 -10.46 -10.90 -11.70
N ARG A 79 -9.72 -9.79 -11.86
CA ARG A 79 -9.35 -8.93 -10.73
C ARG A 79 -10.57 -8.26 -10.09
N ALA A 80 -11.48 -7.72 -10.89
CA ALA A 80 -12.71 -7.10 -10.41
C ALA A 80 -13.62 -8.10 -9.67
N GLU A 81 -13.64 -9.36 -10.10
CA GLU A 81 -14.36 -10.46 -9.42
C GLU A 81 -13.63 -11.01 -8.17
N ASN A 82 -12.52 -10.40 -7.73
CA ASN A 82 -11.68 -10.87 -6.64
C ASN A 82 -11.15 -12.30 -6.83
N ARG A 83 -10.78 -12.64 -8.07
CA ARG A 83 -10.21 -13.94 -8.49
C ARG A 83 -8.76 -13.79 -8.98
N PRO A 84 -7.81 -13.37 -8.12
CA PRO A 84 -6.45 -13.04 -8.57
C PRO A 84 -5.66 -14.26 -9.05
N MET A 85 -5.98 -15.48 -8.61
CA MET A 85 -5.37 -16.70 -9.16
C MET A 85 -5.66 -16.88 -10.66
N HIS A 86 -6.91 -16.64 -11.08
CA HIS A 86 -7.30 -16.73 -12.48
C HIS A 86 -6.71 -15.58 -13.29
N ALA A 87 -6.72 -14.36 -12.73
CA ALA A 87 -6.07 -13.19 -13.35
C ALA A 87 -4.58 -13.44 -13.61
N ALA A 88 -3.84 -13.91 -12.60
CA ALA A 88 -2.40 -14.19 -12.74
C ALA A 88 -2.14 -15.28 -13.79
N LYS A 89 -2.99 -16.31 -13.85
CA LYS A 89 -2.86 -17.39 -14.85
C LYS A 89 -3.07 -16.88 -16.27
N ILE A 90 -4.14 -16.10 -16.51
CA ILE A 90 -4.46 -15.63 -17.86
C ILE A 90 -3.44 -14.59 -18.35
N LEU A 91 -3.01 -13.67 -17.47
CA LEU A 91 -2.00 -12.67 -17.79
C LEU A 91 -0.61 -13.29 -17.98
N LYS A 92 -0.32 -14.41 -17.29
CA LYS A 92 0.92 -15.17 -17.53
C LYS A 92 0.92 -15.77 -18.93
N GLN A 93 -0.20 -16.36 -19.36
CA GLN A 93 -0.34 -16.85 -20.73
C GLN A 93 -0.21 -15.72 -21.75
N GLY A 94 -0.83 -14.56 -21.49
CA GLY A 94 -0.68 -13.37 -22.31
C GLY A 94 0.78 -12.93 -22.40
N HIS A 95 1.51 -12.90 -21.29
CA HIS A 95 2.94 -12.54 -21.27
C HIS A 95 3.84 -13.55 -21.99
N GLU A 96 3.51 -14.84 -21.98
CA GLU A 96 4.23 -15.86 -22.77
C GLU A 96 4.07 -15.62 -24.29
N VAL A 97 2.92 -15.08 -24.72
CA VAL A 97 2.68 -14.71 -26.12
C VAL A 97 3.26 -13.32 -26.45
N PHE A 98 3.22 -12.38 -25.50
CA PHE A 98 3.66 -10.99 -25.64
C PHE A 98 4.72 -10.64 -24.58
N PRO A 99 5.96 -11.15 -24.71
CA PRO A 99 7.01 -10.95 -23.69
C PRO A 99 7.44 -9.49 -23.55
N ASP A 100 7.40 -8.72 -24.64
CA ASP A 100 7.87 -7.32 -24.66
C ASP A 100 6.77 -6.30 -24.33
N ASP A 101 5.55 -6.74 -24.06
CA ASP A 101 4.44 -5.85 -23.73
C ASP A 101 4.51 -5.39 -22.26
N ALA A 102 4.92 -4.14 -22.06
CA ALA A 102 5.05 -3.53 -20.76
C ALA A 102 3.71 -3.49 -19.97
N VAL A 103 2.57 -3.34 -20.65
CA VAL A 103 1.26 -3.29 -19.99
C VAL A 103 0.86 -4.69 -19.51
N MET A 104 1.06 -5.71 -20.35
CA MET A 104 0.83 -7.11 -19.97
C MET A 104 1.68 -7.50 -18.76
N LEU A 105 2.96 -7.12 -18.77
CA LEU A 105 3.87 -7.37 -17.66
C LEU A 105 3.42 -6.64 -16.38
N TRP A 106 3.01 -5.38 -16.50
CA TRP A 106 2.49 -4.60 -15.37
C TRP A 106 1.27 -5.27 -14.74
N GLU A 107 0.27 -5.62 -15.55
CA GLU A 107 -0.95 -6.26 -15.07
C GLU A 107 -0.67 -7.64 -14.46
N LEU A 108 0.26 -8.40 -15.04
CA LEU A 108 0.70 -9.68 -14.47
C LEU A 108 1.33 -9.49 -13.08
N GLU A 109 2.22 -8.50 -12.91
CA GLU A 109 2.83 -8.18 -11.62
C GLU A 109 1.76 -7.76 -10.59
N GLU A 110 0.78 -6.95 -10.98
CA GLU A 110 -0.36 -6.58 -10.11
C GLU A 110 -1.19 -7.81 -9.70
N ALA A 111 -1.49 -8.71 -10.64
CA ALA A 111 -2.23 -9.92 -10.34
C ALA A 111 -1.45 -10.88 -9.42
N GLN A 112 -0.12 -10.96 -9.55
CA GLN A 112 0.74 -11.73 -8.66
C GLN A 112 0.74 -11.16 -7.23
N LEU A 113 0.88 -9.84 -7.09
CA LEU A 113 0.77 -9.17 -5.80
C LEU A 113 -0.61 -9.44 -5.17
N ALA A 114 -1.68 -9.23 -5.92
CA ALA A 114 -3.05 -9.50 -5.46
C ALA A 114 -3.27 -10.95 -5.02
N ARG A 115 -2.67 -11.93 -5.72
CA ARG A 115 -2.76 -13.34 -5.32
C ARG A 115 -2.01 -13.61 -4.03
N SER A 116 -0.78 -13.10 -3.91
CA SER A 116 0.05 -13.34 -2.73
C SER A 116 -0.53 -12.71 -1.46
N ILE A 117 -1.09 -11.50 -1.52
CA ILE A 117 -1.78 -10.88 -0.38
C ILE A 117 -3.08 -11.61 -0.02
N GLN A 118 -3.82 -12.12 -1.01
CA GLN A 118 -5.02 -12.94 -0.76
C GLN A 118 -4.65 -14.23 -0.03
N GLN A 119 -3.59 -14.93 -0.46
CA GLN A 119 -3.12 -16.15 0.18
C GLN A 119 -2.69 -15.90 1.63
N LEU A 120 -2.01 -14.78 1.90
CA LEU A 120 -1.67 -14.38 3.25
C LEU A 120 -2.92 -14.17 4.13
N ALA A 121 -3.93 -13.46 3.61
CA ALA A 121 -5.19 -13.24 4.32
C ALA A 121 -5.96 -14.55 4.59
N GLU A 122 -5.99 -15.47 3.60
CA GLU A 122 -6.55 -16.81 3.75
C GLU A 122 -5.87 -17.59 4.89
N MET A 123 -4.54 -17.58 4.95
CA MET A 123 -3.79 -18.25 6.02
C MET A 123 -4.01 -17.60 7.38
N GLN A 124 -4.02 -16.27 7.47
CA GLN A 124 -4.34 -15.57 8.72
C GLN A 124 -5.71 -15.98 9.27
N ALA A 125 -6.71 -16.12 8.39
CA ALA A 125 -8.04 -16.58 8.78
C ALA A 125 -8.05 -18.05 9.25
N ILE A 126 -7.17 -18.89 8.72
CA ILE A 126 -7.01 -20.29 9.14
C ILE A 126 -6.32 -20.36 10.50
N VAL A 127 -5.23 -19.63 10.72
CA VAL A 127 -4.52 -19.56 12.01
C VAL A 127 -5.45 -19.09 13.12
N ALA A 128 -6.23 -18.04 12.87
CA ALA A 128 -7.18 -17.51 13.84
C ALA A 128 -8.22 -18.55 14.29
N LYS A 129 -8.58 -19.51 13.42
CA LYS A 129 -9.57 -20.56 13.70
C LYS A 129 -8.95 -21.80 14.35
N MET A 130 -7.84 -22.31 13.81
CA MET A 130 -7.29 -23.61 14.20
C MET A 130 -6.25 -23.53 15.33
N LYS A 131 -5.56 -22.40 15.50
CA LYS A 131 -4.52 -22.17 16.54
C LYS A 131 -3.58 -23.36 16.72
N SER A 132 -3.05 -23.85 15.60
CA SER A 132 -2.19 -25.03 15.51
C SER A 132 -0.78 -24.60 15.14
N PRO A 133 0.28 -25.21 15.71
CA PRO A 133 1.66 -24.86 15.38
C PRO A 133 2.00 -25.07 13.89
N LEU A 134 1.34 -26.03 13.23
CA LEU A 134 1.51 -26.22 11.78
C LEU A 134 0.92 -25.04 10.99
N ALA A 135 -0.20 -24.48 11.46
CA ALA A 135 -0.82 -23.33 10.82
C ALA A 135 0.02 -22.06 11.02
N ASP A 136 0.71 -21.92 12.15
CA ASP A 136 1.65 -20.83 12.39
C ASP A 136 2.85 -20.89 11.43
N GLN A 137 3.39 -22.09 11.17
CA GLN A 137 4.45 -22.29 10.18
C GLN A 137 3.98 -21.96 8.75
N ASP A 138 2.77 -22.37 8.38
CA ASP A 138 2.20 -22.04 7.07
C ASP A 138 1.93 -20.53 6.90
N LEU A 139 1.59 -19.85 8.00
CA LEU A 139 1.47 -18.38 8.03
C LEU A 139 2.82 -17.72 7.83
N GLU A 140 3.87 -18.14 8.54
CA GLU A 140 5.24 -17.64 8.36
C GLU A 140 5.75 -17.84 6.93
N ARG A 141 5.44 -19.00 6.33
CA ARG A 141 5.74 -19.24 4.91
C ARG A 141 5.00 -18.26 4.01
N SER A 142 3.72 -18.02 4.26
CA SER A 142 2.90 -17.12 3.45
C SER A 142 3.28 -15.64 3.61
N THR A 143 3.73 -15.22 4.79
CA THR A 143 4.28 -13.88 5.01
C THR A 143 5.59 -13.71 4.24
N ALA A 144 6.47 -14.72 4.28
CA ALA A 144 7.71 -14.70 3.51
C ALA A 144 7.45 -14.69 1.99
N ASP A 145 6.49 -15.48 1.50
CA ASP A 145 6.10 -15.49 0.08
C ASP A 145 5.56 -14.13 -0.38
N TRP A 146 4.74 -13.46 0.44
CA TRP A 146 4.25 -12.11 0.18
C TRP A 146 5.40 -11.09 0.07
N ALA A 147 6.31 -11.08 1.05
CA ALA A 147 7.43 -10.16 1.05
C ALA A 147 8.39 -10.40 -0.12
N ASN A 148 8.68 -11.66 -0.45
CA ASN A 148 9.48 -12.03 -1.63
C ASN A 148 8.82 -11.56 -2.94
N CYS A 149 7.49 -11.71 -3.07
CA CYS A 149 6.76 -11.23 -4.23
C CYS A 149 6.89 -9.70 -4.39
N ARG A 150 6.70 -8.94 -3.29
CA ARG A 150 6.90 -7.48 -3.27
C ARG A 150 8.32 -7.10 -3.69
N ILE A 151 9.34 -7.75 -3.13
CA ILE A 151 10.75 -7.46 -3.46
C ILE A 151 11.01 -7.68 -4.95
N LYS A 152 10.55 -8.81 -5.50
CA LYS A 152 10.74 -9.13 -6.92
C LYS A 152 10.11 -8.07 -7.81
N VAL A 153 8.85 -7.71 -7.56
CA VAL A 153 8.12 -6.72 -8.37
C VAL A 153 8.75 -5.32 -8.22
N CYS A 154 9.06 -4.88 -7.00
CA CYS A 154 9.66 -3.57 -6.77
C CYS A 154 11.03 -3.44 -7.43
N ARG A 155 11.90 -4.47 -7.31
CA ARG A 155 13.21 -4.48 -7.98
C ARG A 155 13.06 -4.43 -9.50
N ALA A 156 12.14 -5.21 -10.08
CA ALA A 156 11.89 -5.21 -11.52
C ALA A 156 11.39 -3.85 -12.00
N ARG A 157 10.45 -3.21 -11.29
CA ARG A 157 9.94 -1.87 -11.61
C ARG A 157 11.00 -0.80 -11.46
N LEU A 158 11.80 -0.82 -10.40
CA LEU A 158 12.88 0.14 -10.18
C LEU A 158 14.03 -0.01 -11.18
N ALA A 159 14.27 -1.22 -11.69
CA ALA A 159 15.24 -1.44 -12.77
C ALA A 159 14.77 -0.81 -14.10
N ARG A 160 13.45 -0.80 -14.35
CA ARG A 160 12.85 -0.14 -15.53
C ARG A 160 12.77 1.38 -15.34
N ASP A 161 12.36 1.83 -14.16
CA ASP A 161 12.26 3.24 -13.82
C ASP A 161 12.78 3.53 -12.39
N PRO A 162 14.03 4.02 -12.28
CA PRO A 162 14.62 4.38 -10.99
C PRO A 162 13.97 5.59 -10.30
N SER A 163 13.13 6.37 -10.98
CA SER A 163 12.50 7.58 -10.43
C SER A 163 11.31 7.29 -9.51
N LEU A 164 10.85 6.03 -9.44
CA LEU A 164 9.72 5.60 -8.63
C LEU A 164 10.08 5.50 -7.15
N HIS A 165 10.25 6.65 -6.49
CA HIS A 165 10.66 6.76 -5.09
C HIS A 165 9.74 5.99 -4.12
N HIS A 166 8.42 6.02 -4.35
CA HIS A 166 7.46 5.28 -3.53
C HIS A 166 7.76 3.77 -3.50
N LEU A 167 8.20 3.18 -4.63
CA LEU A 167 8.56 1.76 -4.70
C LEU A 167 9.83 1.42 -3.91
N ARG A 168 10.75 2.37 -3.72
CA ARG A 168 11.92 2.15 -2.85
C ARG A 168 11.50 2.03 -1.39
N LEU A 169 10.49 2.79 -0.98
CA LEU A 169 9.94 2.67 0.38
C LEU A 169 9.29 1.30 0.57
N VAL A 170 8.43 0.89 -0.38
CA VAL A 170 7.78 -0.43 -0.37
C VAL A 170 8.80 -1.58 -0.42
N LEU A 171 9.91 -1.42 -1.16
CA LEU A 171 11.02 -2.36 -1.20
C LEU A 171 11.71 -2.47 0.16
N GLY A 172 12.02 -1.34 0.80
CA GLY A 172 12.64 -1.31 2.12
C GLY A 172 11.76 -1.95 3.19
N GLU A 173 10.44 -1.72 3.14
CA GLU A 173 9.48 -2.39 4.03
C GLU A 173 9.48 -3.91 3.82
N ALA A 174 9.40 -4.38 2.57
CA ALA A 174 9.41 -5.81 2.28
C ALA A 174 10.73 -6.48 2.70
N LEU A 175 11.87 -5.79 2.56
CA LEU A 175 13.17 -6.28 3.06
C LEU A 175 13.23 -6.31 4.58
N HIS A 176 12.63 -5.32 5.25
CA HIS A 176 12.49 -5.31 6.70
C HIS A 176 11.62 -6.47 7.21
N ASP A 177 10.52 -6.77 6.51
CA ASP A 177 9.61 -7.89 6.82
C ASP A 177 10.31 -9.27 6.71
N LEU A 178 11.36 -9.38 5.87
CA LEU A 178 12.20 -10.58 5.73
C LEU A 178 13.47 -10.55 6.60
N GLU A 179 13.55 -9.62 7.55
CA GLU A 179 14.72 -9.45 8.43
C GLU A 179 16.04 -9.13 7.69
N GLN A 180 15.97 -8.73 6.42
CA GLN A 180 17.11 -8.30 5.60
C GLN A 180 17.43 -6.82 5.86
N HIS A 181 17.76 -6.51 7.11
CA HIS A 181 17.87 -5.13 7.60
C HIS A 181 18.96 -4.31 6.91
N GLU A 182 20.11 -4.89 6.59
CA GLU A 182 21.19 -4.16 5.90
C GLU A 182 20.80 -3.80 4.46
N ASP A 183 20.14 -4.71 3.74
CA ASP A 183 19.68 -4.44 2.38
C ASP A 183 18.51 -3.47 2.38
N ALA A 184 17.64 -3.52 3.40
CA ALA A 184 16.59 -2.53 3.60
C ALA A 184 17.19 -1.11 3.74
N ILE A 185 18.25 -0.95 4.53
CA ILE A 185 18.94 0.34 4.70
C ILE A 185 19.47 0.84 3.36
N LYS A 186 20.22 0.01 2.61
CA LYS A 186 20.76 0.36 1.29
C LYS A 186 19.67 0.77 0.30
N ALA A 187 18.53 0.10 0.31
CA ALA A 187 17.40 0.42 -0.57
C ALA A 187 16.73 1.76 -0.25
N LEU A 188 16.76 2.17 1.03
CA LEU A 188 16.09 3.37 1.53
C LEU A 188 16.98 4.63 1.52
N GLU A 189 18.31 4.49 1.58
CA GLU A 189 19.26 5.62 1.54
C GLU A 189 19.00 6.62 0.40
N PRO A 190 18.69 6.20 -0.84
CA PRO A 190 18.40 7.12 -1.94
C PRO A 190 17.16 7.99 -1.72
N LEU A 191 16.29 7.66 -0.75
CA LEU A 191 15.10 8.46 -0.43
C LEU A 191 15.40 9.66 0.46
N MET A 192 16.62 9.78 0.98
CA MET A 192 16.97 10.91 1.87
C MET A 192 17.01 12.25 1.14
N THR A 193 17.17 12.24 -0.18
CA THR A 193 17.12 13.43 -1.03
C THR A 193 15.68 13.84 -1.36
N ASN A 194 14.69 12.96 -1.19
CA ASN A 194 13.30 13.22 -1.51
C ASN A 194 12.51 13.58 -0.25
N ASP A 195 12.07 14.83 -0.14
CA ASP A 195 11.40 15.34 1.03
C ASP A 195 10.10 14.59 1.38
N THR A 196 9.35 14.13 0.38
CA THR A 196 8.07 13.42 0.57
C THR A 196 8.23 12.08 1.30
N HIS A 197 9.28 11.32 0.96
CA HIS A 197 9.49 9.97 1.52
C HIS A 197 10.60 9.91 2.57
N SER A 198 11.43 10.96 2.68
CA SER A 198 12.59 11.03 3.59
C SER A 198 12.26 10.64 5.03
N SER A 199 11.15 11.14 5.59
CA SER A 199 10.80 10.89 6.99
C SER A 199 10.37 9.45 7.25
N ALA A 200 9.61 8.85 6.33
CA ALA A 200 9.16 7.46 6.45
C ALA A 200 10.36 6.50 6.29
N ALA A 201 11.22 6.77 5.30
CA ALA A 201 12.44 6.02 5.10
C ALA A 201 13.41 6.15 6.30
N ALA A 202 13.56 7.34 6.88
CA ALA A 202 14.39 7.55 8.07
C ALA A 202 13.87 6.79 9.30
N LEU A 203 12.54 6.72 9.49
CA LEU A 203 11.95 5.90 10.56
C LEU A 203 12.28 4.42 10.37
N LEU A 204 12.15 3.91 9.14
CA LEU A 204 12.40 2.51 8.83
C LEU A 204 13.89 2.14 8.94
N ILE A 205 14.79 2.99 8.44
CA ILE A 205 16.24 2.86 8.64
C ILE A 205 16.57 2.83 10.15
N GLY A 206 15.98 3.75 10.93
CA GLY A 206 16.15 3.79 12.39
C GLY A 206 15.73 2.48 13.06
N ARG A 207 14.60 1.89 12.66
CA ARG A 207 14.15 0.57 13.14
C ARG A 207 15.13 -0.55 12.77
N CYS A 208 15.63 -0.56 11.54
CA CYS A 208 16.63 -1.53 11.12
C CYS A 208 17.92 -1.43 11.97
N HIS A 209 18.41 -0.22 12.24
CA HIS A 209 19.57 -0.05 13.13
C HIS A 209 19.31 -0.54 14.56
N LEU A 210 18.09 -0.38 15.09
CA LEU A 210 17.73 -0.90 16.41
C LEU A 210 17.80 -2.43 16.47
N ILE A 211 17.29 -3.11 15.46
CA ILE A 211 17.33 -4.58 15.41
C ILE A 211 18.77 -5.07 15.28
N LEU A 212 19.61 -4.33 14.55
CA LEU A 212 21.05 -4.59 14.44
C LEU A 212 21.85 -4.21 15.70
N GLY A 213 21.21 -3.67 16.74
CA GLY A 213 21.87 -3.25 18.00
C GLY A 213 22.70 -1.97 17.89
N ARG A 214 22.48 -1.16 16.84
CA ARG A 214 23.25 0.07 16.55
C ARG A 214 22.50 1.31 17.05
N ASP A 215 22.37 1.43 18.38
CA ASP A 215 21.52 2.43 19.03
C ASP A 215 21.87 3.89 18.71
N ILE A 216 23.17 4.22 18.59
CA ILE A 216 23.62 5.59 18.30
C ILE A 216 23.17 6.01 16.89
N GLU A 217 23.32 5.11 15.92
CA GLU A 217 22.91 5.34 14.54
C GLU A 217 21.39 5.40 14.44
N ALA A 218 20.68 4.50 15.15
CA ALA A 218 19.23 4.53 15.24
C ALA A 218 18.73 5.89 15.76
N MET A 219 19.31 6.41 16.86
CA MET A 219 18.95 7.72 17.38
C MET A 219 19.12 8.84 16.35
N ARG A 220 20.20 8.82 15.55
CA ARG A 220 20.40 9.81 14.47
C ARG A 220 19.25 9.76 13.47
N TRP A 221 18.91 8.59 12.96
CA TRP A 221 17.85 8.42 11.95
C TRP A 221 16.46 8.75 12.50
N LEU A 222 16.15 8.32 13.72
CA LEU A 222 14.87 8.61 14.37
C LEU A 222 14.68 10.10 14.66
N ARG A 223 15.75 10.83 15.00
CA ARG A 223 15.71 12.31 15.11
C ARG A 223 15.41 12.94 13.76
N MET A 224 15.99 12.45 12.66
CA MET A 224 15.65 12.95 11.33
C MET A 224 14.19 12.69 10.95
N ALA A 225 13.61 11.57 11.38
CA ALA A 225 12.22 11.24 11.13
C ALA A 225 11.20 12.07 11.95
N SER A 226 11.63 12.71 13.05
CA SER A 226 10.71 13.35 14.01
C SER A 226 10.96 14.83 14.30
N LEU A 227 12.22 15.26 14.25
CA LEU A 227 12.70 16.58 14.69
C LEU A 227 13.24 17.43 13.53
N ARG A 228 13.09 16.98 12.28
CA ARG A 228 13.51 17.76 11.10
C ARG A 228 12.67 19.03 11.01
N ARG A 229 13.34 20.19 11.05
CA ARG A 229 12.70 21.51 11.01
C ARG A 229 12.28 21.95 9.60
N SER A 230 13.01 21.51 8.58
CA SER A 230 12.79 21.94 7.19
C SER A 230 11.55 21.32 6.56
N VAL A 231 11.24 20.07 6.91
CA VAL A 231 10.10 19.32 6.39
C VAL A 231 9.41 18.64 7.55
N THR A 232 8.22 19.13 7.90
CA THR A 232 7.42 18.56 8.99
C THR A 232 6.92 17.19 8.57
N SER A 233 7.42 16.15 9.24
CA SER A 233 7.02 14.78 8.96
C SER A 233 5.57 14.51 9.39
N PRO A 234 4.87 13.54 8.76
CA PRO A 234 3.52 13.17 9.16
C PRO A 234 3.44 12.81 10.65
N ALA A 235 2.36 13.21 11.33
CA ALA A 235 2.21 13.05 12.78
C ALA A 235 2.41 11.60 13.24
N LYS A 236 1.89 10.62 12.47
CA LYS A 236 2.08 9.18 12.76
C LYS A 236 3.56 8.77 12.78
N VAL A 237 4.35 9.25 11.81
CA VAL A 237 5.80 8.98 11.71
C VAL A 237 6.53 9.63 12.87
N ARG A 238 6.21 10.89 13.17
CA ARG A 238 6.83 11.63 14.29
C ARG A 238 6.59 10.94 15.63
N VAL A 239 5.35 10.56 15.92
CA VAL A 239 4.98 9.86 17.15
C VAL A 239 5.71 8.53 17.26
N ALA A 240 5.75 7.72 16.19
CA ALA A 240 6.44 6.45 16.19
C ALA A 240 7.95 6.61 16.45
N ALA A 241 8.60 7.58 15.80
CA ALA A 241 10.02 7.85 15.98
C ALA A 241 10.33 8.40 17.39
N LEU A 242 9.50 9.30 17.92
CA LEU A 242 9.69 9.88 19.25
C LEU A 242 9.54 8.84 20.37
N LYS A 243 8.59 7.90 20.26
CA LYS A 243 8.46 6.79 21.21
C LYS A 243 9.76 5.97 21.29
N LEU A 244 10.31 5.59 20.14
CA LEU A 244 11.57 4.86 20.08
C LEU A 244 12.75 5.68 20.64
N LEU A 245 12.78 7.00 20.41
CA LEU A 245 13.79 7.88 20.98
C LEU A 245 13.70 8.00 22.51
N VAL A 246 12.50 8.07 23.06
CA VAL A 246 12.26 8.07 24.52
C VAL A 246 12.81 6.77 25.11
N ASP A 247 12.45 5.62 24.53
CA ASP A 247 12.91 4.31 25.01
C ASP A 247 14.44 4.16 24.94
N LEU A 248 15.09 4.75 23.93
CA LEU A 248 16.56 4.74 23.82
C LEU A 248 17.21 5.71 24.81
N ALA A 249 16.68 6.91 24.94
CA ALA A 249 17.22 7.90 25.87
C ALA A 249 17.15 7.41 27.31
N ASP A 250 16.06 6.71 27.68
CA ASP A 250 15.90 6.10 29.00
C ASP A 250 16.91 4.96 29.22
N ARG A 251 17.02 4.02 28.27
CA ARG A 251 17.99 2.91 28.32
C ARG A 251 19.45 3.37 28.45
N HIS A 252 19.80 4.49 27.83
CA HIS A 252 21.15 5.07 27.86
C HIS A 252 21.34 6.12 28.97
N GLY A 253 20.33 6.35 29.83
CA GLY A 253 20.42 7.28 30.96
C GLY A 253 20.55 8.77 30.57
N LEU A 254 20.07 9.15 29.38
CA LEU A 254 20.21 10.50 28.83
C LEU A 254 19.07 11.44 29.30
N THR A 255 19.05 11.75 30.60
CA THR A 255 17.95 12.44 31.30
C THR A 255 17.49 13.75 30.62
N ALA A 256 18.41 14.67 30.31
CA ALA A 256 18.04 15.95 29.69
C ALA A 256 17.40 15.78 28.29
N THR A 257 17.90 14.81 27.51
CA THR A 257 17.33 14.53 26.18
C THR A 257 16.01 13.77 26.25
N LEU A 258 15.85 12.93 27.28
CA LEU A 258 14.62 12.18 27.55
C LEU A 258 13.46 13.14 27.81
N GLU A 259 13.66 14.12 28.71
CA GLU A 259 12.66 15.16 29.02
C GLU A 259 12.26 15.94 27.75
N GLN A 260 13.24 16.26 26.90
CA GLN A 260 13.00 16.94 25.63
C GLN A 260 12.16 16.08 24.67
N TYR A 261 12.48 14.79 24.53
CA TYR A 261 11.70 13.87 23.67
C TYR A 261 10.29 13.65 24.19
N GLN A 262 10.09 13.54 25.49
CA GLN A 262 8.78 13.40 26.11
C GLN A 262 7.93 14.67 25.91
N THR A 263 8.50 15.85 26.14
CA THR A 263 7.82 17.13 25.93
C THR A 263 7.39 17.29 24.48
N THR A 264 8.29 16.98 23.54
CA THR A 264 7.96 17.04 22.10
C THR A 264 6.93 16.00 21.71
N LEU A 265 7.00 14.76 22.21
CA LEU A 265 6.00 13.72 21.97
C LEU A 265 4.61 14.17 22.43
N ASN A 266 4.49 14.71 23.65
CA ASN A 266 3.23 15.20 24.18
C ASN A 266 2.67 16.34 23.32
N SER A 267 3.50 17.29 22.89
CA SER A 267 3.07 18.37 22.00
C SER A 267 2.49 17.87 20.67
N VAL A 268 3.09 16.82 20.09
CA VAL A 268 2.64 16.23 18.82
C VAL A 268 1.34 15.46 19.00
N LEU A 269 1.20 14.73 20.11
CA LEU A 269 -0.02 13.99 20.42
C LEU A 269 -1.21 14.94 20.63
N GLU A 270 -1.01 16.04 21.36
CA GLU A 270 -2.05 17.04 21.56
C GLU A 270 -2.44 17.73 20.24
N ALA A 271 -1.46 18.10 19.41
CA ALA A 271 -1.74 18.65 18.08
C ALA A 271 -2.53 17.66 17.20
N ALA A 272 -2.19 16.36 17.25
CA ALA A 272 -2.89 15.33 16.49
C ALA A 272 -4.34 15.12 16.96
N LYS A 273 -4.61 15.17 18.28
CA LYS A 273 -5.97 15.11 18.83
C LYS A 273 -6.82 16.30 18.41
N GLN A 274 -6.25 17.51 18.42
CA GLN A 274 -6.96 18.73 18.00
C GLN A 274 -7.38 18.68 16.52
N HIS A 275 -6.54 18.10 15.66
CA HIS A 275 -6.86 17.93 14.24
C HIS A 275 -7.95 16.86 14.01
N GLN A 276 -8.07 15.85 14.89
CA GLN A 276 -9.16 14.87 14.84
C GLN A 276 -10.47 15.42 15.41
N ALA A 277 -10.40 16.37 16.34
CA ALA A 277 -11.57 16.99 16.99
C ALA A 277 -12.21 18.13 16.19
N SER A 278 -11.56 18.64 15.14
CA SER A 278 -12.16 19.59 14.19
C SER A 278 -12.57 18.87 12.90
N PRO A 279 -13.78 18.25 12.83
CA PRO A 279 -14.34 17.93 11.53
C PRO A 279 -14.60 19.25 10.80
N ALA A 280 -14.12 19.33 9.56
CA ALA A 280 -14.30 20.46 8.67
C ALA A 280 -15.76 20.96 8.72
N THR A 281 -15.95 22.18 9.21
CA THR A 281 -17.14 22.95 8.88
C THR A 281 -17.15 23.14 7.36
N PRO A 282 -18.18 22.68 6.63
CA PRO A 282 -18.34 23.10 5.25
C PRO A 282 -18.58 24.61 5.29
N SER A 283 -17.61 25.37 4.80
CA SER A 283 -17.79 26.80 4.55
C SER A 283 -18.85 26.96 3.48
N ALA A 284 -20.10 27.03 3.94
CA ALA A 284 -21.19 27.66 3.25
C ALA A 284 -20.91 29.18 3.12
N SER A 285 -21.48 29.76 2.07
CA SER A 285 -21.50 31.20 1.71
C SER A 285 -20.18 31.72 1.12
N THR A 286 -20.12 32.49 0.03
CA THR A 286 -21.06 33.36 -0.72
C THR A 286 -20.23 33.81 -1.95
N SER A 287 -20.69 34.08 -3.17
CA SER A 287 -21.90 34.70 -3.72
C SER A 287 -22.01 34.35 -5.21
#